data_AF-A0A1Q7VEU2-F1
#
_entry.id   AF-A0A1Q7VEU2-F1
#
_cell.length_a   1.000
_cell.length_b   1.000
_cell.length_c   1.000
_cell.angle_alpha   90.00
_cell.angle_beta   90.00
_cell.angle_gamma   90.00
#
_symmetry.space_group_name_H-M   'P 1'
#
loop_
_entity.id
_entity.type
_entity.pdbx_description
1 polymer ?
#
loop_
_entity_poly.entity_id
_entity_poly.type
_entity_poly.pdbx_seq_one_letter_code
_entity_poly.pdbx_strand_id
1 'polypeptide(L)'
;MLYDARIPKGVSMARFAKYFLVLSVLFLTFSIRYLQTAMAGNPSPDGKEVILKAADITPKIFPERVFFRGQSAPVQFRNSGGVHFADDLFVLAGMVDSSGYSTAIKEKYQAYLLNEVTLEIGGQTLKPGAYGIGFLNGGKFVVMDLGANDVLQAASQRDAEMKRPVPLQVVASATSGTYRLYAGRDYVEFRRVH
;
A
#
# COMPACT_ATOMS: atom_id res chain seq x y z
N MET A 1 -63.62 -54.00 -33.42
CA MET A 1 -63.34 -52.76 -34.17
C MET A 1 -62.14 -52.11 -33.47
N LEU A 2 -60.93 -52.65 -33.65
CA LEU A 2 -59.87 -52.25 -34.62
C LEU A 2 -59.18 -50.91 -34.25
N TYR A 3 -57.83 -50.93 -34.35
CA TYR A 3 -56.82 -49.84 -34.24
C TYR A 3 -56.17 -49.63 -32.85
N ASP A 4 -54.86 -49.48 -32.68
CA ASP A 4 -53.67 -49.57 -33.56
C ASP A 4 -52.42 -49.38 -32.69
N ALA A 5 -51.34 -50.11 -32.97
CA ALA A 5 -50.06 -49.94 -32.29
C ALA A 5 -49.21 -48.91 -33.06
N ARG A 6 -48.77 -47.83 -32.40
CA ARG A 6 -47.75 -46.94 -32.97
C ARG A 6 -46.62 -46.63 -31.99
N ILE A 7 -45.52 -47.35 -32.22
CA ILE A 7 -44.17 -47.08 -31.74
C ILE A 7 -43.68 -45.75 -32.34
N PRO A 8 -43.17 -44.79 -31.54
CA PRO A 8 -42.53 -43.62 -32.11
C PRO A 8 -41.11 -43.97 -32.59
N LYS A 9 -40.93 -43.78 -33.90
CA LYS A 9 -39.67 -43.93 -34.64
C LYS A 9 -38.61 -42.94 -34.15
N GLY A 10 -37.36 -43.38 -34.24
CA GLY A 10 -36.17 -42.72 -33.71
C GLY A 10 -36.02 -41.25 -34.09
N VAL A 11 -35.69 -40.46 -33.08
CA VAL A 11 -35.16 -39.11 -33.24
C VAL A 11 -33.74 -39.23 -33.81
N SER A 12 -33.56 -38.69 -35.01
CA SER A 12 -32.26 -38.64 -35.70
C SER A 12 -31.23 -37.87 -34.87
N MET A 13 -30.15 -38.57 -34.47
CA MET A 13 -28.95 -38.06 -33.76
C MET A 13 -28.30 -36.84 -34.43
N ALA A 14 -28.59 -36.57 -35.72
CA ALA A 14 -28.01 -35.45 -36.45
C ALA A 14 -28.50 -34.07 -35.98
N ARG A 15 -29.64 -33.98 -35.28
CA ARG A 15 -30.12 -32.72 -34.72
C ARG A 15 -29.42 -32.34 -33.41
N PHE A 16 -28.98 -33.32 -32.61
CA PHE A 16 -28.30 -33.07 -31.34
C PHE A 16 -26.87 -32.52 -31.52
N ALA A 17 -26.15 -32.97 -32.54
CA ALA A 17 -24.78 -32.53 -32.81
C ALA A 17 -24.67 -31.04 -33.20
N LYS A 18 -25.68 -30.49 -33.90
CA LYS A 18 -25.69 -29.07 -34.30
C LYS A 18 -25.91 -28.12 -33.12
N TYR A 19 -26.72 -28.50 -32.13
CA TYR A 19 -26.91 -27.69 -30.93
C TYR A 19 -25.69 -27.75 -29.99
N PHE A 20 -24.97 -28.87 -29.94
CA PHE A 20 -23.76 -28.99 -29.13
C PHE A 20 -22.61 -28.12 -29.66
N LEU A 21 -22.45 -28.03 -30.99
CA LEU A 21 -21.42 -27.20 -31.62
C LEU A 21 -21.66 -25.69 -31.42
N VAL A 22 -22.92 -25.25 -31.48
CA VAL A 22 -23.30 -23.83 -31.27
C VAL A 22 -23.16 -23.42 -29.80
N LEU A 23 -23.44 -24.34 -28.86
CA LEU A 23 -23.26 -24.09 -27.42
C LEU A 23 -21.77 -23.99 -27.03
N SER A 24 -20.89 -24.78 -27.65
CA SER A 24 -19.44 -24.72 -27.38
C SER A 24 -18.76 -23.41 -27.86
N VAL A 25 -19.24 -22.79 -28.94
CA VAL A 25 -18.70 -21.50 -29.43
C VAL A 25 -19.13 -20.32 -28.56
N LEU A 26 -20.28 -20.43 -27.88
CA LEU A 26 -20.76 -19.42 -26.91
C LEU A 26 -19.99 -19.47 -25.59
N PHE A 27 -19.51 -20.64 -25.14
CA PHE A 27 -18.66 -20.74 -23.95
C PHE A 27 -17.21 -20.31 -24.20
N LEU A 28 -16.66 -20.51 -25.40
CA LEU A 28 -15.28 -20.11 -25.71
C LEU A 28 -15.12 -18.59 -25.89
N THR A 29 -16.16 -17.88 -26.32
CA THR A 29 -16.17 -16.40 -26.38
C THR A 29 -16.43 -15.75 -25.02
N PHE A 30 -17.01 -16.47 -24.06
CA PHE A 30 -17.18 -16.02 -22.67
C PHE A 30 -15.85 -16.04 -21.90
N SER A 31 -14.99 -17.05 -22.12
CA SER A 31 -13.69 -17.15 -21.44
C SER A 31 -12.65 -16.11 -21.89
N ILE A 32 -12.73 -15.61 -23.13
CA ILE A 32 -11.81 -14.57 -23.62
C ILE A 32 -12.20 -13.17 -23.11
N ARG A 33 -13.45 -12.97 -22.65
CA ARG A 33 -13.91 -11.69 -22.06
C ARG A 33 -13.62 -11.55 -20.57
N TYR A 34 -13.26 -12.63 -19.86
CA TYR A 34 -12.91 -12.58 -18.43
C TYR A 34 -11.43 -12.29 -18.15
N LEU A 35 -10.58 -12.19 -19.18
CA LEU A 35 -9.16 -11.88 -19.02
C LEU A 35 -8.77 -10.43 -19.38
N GLN A 36 -9.75 -9.52 -19.43
CA GLN A 36 -9.53 -8.08 -19.65
C GLN A 36 -10.16 -7.18 -18.57
N THR A 37 -10.27 -7.66 -17.33
CA THR A 37 -10.54 -6.81 -16.16
C THR A 37 -9.29 -6.64 -15.28
N ALA A 38 -8.11 -6.70 -15.88
CA ALA A 38 -6.92 -6.05 -15.36
C ALA A 38 -6.72 -4.78 -16.20
N MET A 39 -6.61 -3.62 -15.55
CA MET A 39 -6.56 -2.26 -16.12
C MET A 39 -7.92 -1.56 -16.25
N ALA A 40 -8.59 -1.37 -15.11
CA ALA A 40 -9.36 -0.16 -14.85
C ALA A 40 -9.27 0.13 -13.35
N GLY A 41 -8.16 0.72 -12.92
CA GLY A 41 -8.22 1.54 -11.72
C GLY A 41 -9.30 2.58 -11.99
N ASN A 42 -10.36 2.61 -11.18
CA ASN A 42 -11.35 3.67 -11.26
C ASN A 42 -10.58 5.00 -11.24
N PRO A 43 -10.77 5.90 -12.23
CA PRO A 43 -10.26 7.24 -12.08
C PRO A 43 -10.96 7.83 -10.87
N SER A 44 -10.20 8.04 -9.79
CA SER A 44 -10.69 8.73 -8.60
C SER A 44 -11.25 10.10 -9.02
N PRO A 45 -12.39 10.51 -8.44
CA PRO A 45 -13.09 11.72 -8.85
C PRO A 45 -12.31 12.96 -8.40
N ASP A 46 -11.58 13.65 -9.29
CA ASP A 46 -10.90 14.93 -9.05
C ASP A 46 -10.26 15.11 -7.64
N GLY A 47 -9.79 14.01 -7.05
CA GLY A 47 -9.32 13.94 -5.68
C GLY A 47 -7.91 14.49 -5.64
N LYS A 48 -7.71 15.68 -5.08
CA LYS A 48 -6.36 16.19 -4.86
C LYS A 48 -5.72 15.39 -3.75
N GLU A 49 -4.53 14.85 -3.99
CA GLU A 49 -3.69 14.28 -2.94
C GLU A 49 -3.41 15.35 -1.88
N VAL A 50 -3.58 15.01 -0.61
CA VAL A 50 -3.40 15.93 0.52
C VAL A 50 -2.24 15.47 1.38
N ILE A 51 -1.31 16.38 1.64
CA ILE A 51 -0.26 16.15 2.64
C ILE A 51 -0.84 16.43 4.01
N LEU A 52 -0.77 15.43 4.88
CA LEU A 52 -1.24 15.48 6.25
C LEU A 52 -0.11 15.96 7.15
N LYS A 53 -0.36 17.05 7.89
CA LYS A 53 0.53 17.55 8.93
C LYS A 53 0.16 16.90 10.27
N ALA A 54 1.01 17.08 11.28
CA ALA A 54 0.77 16.54 12.63
C ALA A 54 -0.61 16.88 13.22
N ALA A 55 -1.21 18.01 12.86
CA ALA A 55 -2.55 18.40 13.31
C ALA A 55 -3.69 17.58 12.66
N ASP A 56 -3.44 17.02 11.48
CA ASP A 56 -4.40 16.23 10.72
C ASP A 56 -4.34 14.74 11.10
N ILE A 57 -3.22 14.30 11.69
CA ILE A 57 -3.05 12.94 12.21
C ILE A 57 -3.77 12.81 13.55
N THR A 58 -4.85 12.04 13.55
CA THR A 58 -5.68 11.80 14.74
C THR A 58 -5.75 10.31 15.07
N PRO A 59 -6.15 9.95 16.31
CA PRO A 59 -6.37 8.55 16.70
C PRO A 59 -7.37 7.76 15.83
N LYS A 60 -8.16 8.46 15.01
CA LYS A 60 -9.11 7.83 14.07
C LYS A 60 -8.42 7.17 12.87
N ILE A 61 -7.27 7.69 12.45
CA ILE A 61 -6.56 7.23 11.26
C ILE A 61 -5.19 6.63 11.58
N PHE A 62 -4.61 6.98 12.74
CA PHE A 62 -3.33 6.43 13.18
C PHE A 62 -3.43 5.92 14.63
N PRO A 63 -2.93 4.71 14.94
CA PRO A 63 -3.02 4.14 16.29
C PRO A 63 -2.25 4.97 17.33
N GLU A 64 -2.81 5.14 18.53
CA GLU A 64 -2.11 5.81 19.64
C GLU A 64 -0.95 4.99 20.20
N ARG A 65 -1.04 3.67 20.04
CA ARG A 65 -0.01 2.71 20.41
C ARG A 65 0.22 1.74 19.27
N VAL A 66 1.49 1.45 19.02
CA VAL A 66 1.91 0.54 17.95
C VAL A 66 2.67 -0.63 18.54
N PHE A 67 2.51 -1.81 17.93
CA PHE A 67 3.23 -3.00 18.31
C PHE A 67 4.47 -3.16 17.45
N PHE A 68 5.62 -3.42 18.06
CA PHE A 68 6.86 -3.70 17.36
C PHE A 68 7.73 -4.61 18.22
N ARG A 69 8.32 -5.65 17.63
CA ARG A 69 9.26 -6.57 18.29
C ARG A 69 8.82 -7.03 19.71
N GLY A 70 7.56 -7.44 19.85
CA GLY A 70 7.04 -7.99 21.11
C GLY A 70 6.60 -6.95 22.14
N GLN A 71 6.64 -5.65 21.83
CA GLN A 71 6.28 -4.58 22.75
C GLN A 71 5.27 -3.61 22.11
N SER A 72 4.47 -2.96 22.96
CA SER A 72 3.59 -1.87 22.54
C SER A 72 4.16 -0.55 23.05
N ALA A 73 4.31 0.44 22.17
CA ALA A 73 4.85 1.75 22.50
C ALA A 73 3.93 2.89 22.03
N PRO A 74 3.85 4.01 22.76
CA PRO A 74 3.01 5.12 22.38
C PRO A 74 3.61 5.91 21.21
N VAL A 75 2.73 6.44 20.36
CA VAL A 75 3.06 7.31 19.23
C VAL A 75 3.05 8.77 19.66
N GLN A 76 4.02 9.53 19.18
CA GLN A 76 4.11 10.97 19.38
C GLN A 76 3.37 11.70 18.25
N PHE A 77 2.06 11.92 18.36
CA PHE A 77 1.26 12.59 17.31
C PHE A 77 1.78 13.97 16.90
N ARG A 78 2.43 14.70 17.81
CA ARG A 78 3.07 16.00 17.48
C ARG A 78 4.22 15.88 16.47
N ASN A 79 4.78 14.68 16.34
CA ASN A 79 5.88 14.31 15.45
C ASN A 79 5.37 13.25 14.46
N SER A 80 4.36 13.62 13.68
CA SER A 80 3.71 12.75 12.71
C SER A 80 3.36 13.50 11.43
N GLY A 81 3.10 12.76 10.38
CA GLY A 81 2.64 13.28 9.10
C GLY A 81 2.30 12.16 8.13
N GLY A 82 1.82 12.52 6.95
CA GLY A 82 1.43 11.53 5.98
C GLY A 82 0.93 12.12 4.67
N VAL A 83 0.35 11.25 3.85
CA VAL A 83 -0.32 11.56 2.60
C VAL A 83 -1.65 10.84 2.59
N HIS A 84 -2.70 11.56 2.25
CA HIS A 84 -4.02 11.04 1.88
C HIS A 84 -4.14 11.13 0.37
N PHE A 85 -4.22 9.98 -0.29
CA PHE A 85 -4.31 9.90 -1.74
C PHE A 85 -5.74 10.14 -2.23
N ALA A 86 -5.87 10.44 -3.52
CA ALA A 86 -7.14 10.69 -4.20
C ALA A 86 -8.14 9.52 -4.12
N ASP A 87 -7.65 8.30 -3.92
CA ASP A 87 -8.43 7.07 -3.79
C ASP A 87 -8.68 6.64 -2.34
N ASP A 88 -8.58 7.60 -1.41
CA ASP A 88 -8.81 7.40 0.03
C ASP A 88 -7.84 6.45 0.73
N LEU A 89 -6.71 6.14 0.11
CA LEU A 89 -5.63 5.39 0.73
C LEU A 89 -4.63 6.31 1.45
N PHE A 90 -3.97 5.77 2.45
CA PHE A 90 -3.06 6.53 3.30
C PHE A 90 -1.63 6.00 3.32
N VAL A 91 -0.70 6.94 3.52
CA VAL A 91 0.64 6.69 4.04
C VAL A 91 0.82 7.59 5.25
N LEU A 92 1.07 7.00 6.41
CA LEU A 92 1.14 7.71 7.69
C LEU A 92 2.42 7.31 8.41
N ALA A 93 3.11 8.29 8.99
CA ALA A 93 4.28 8.06 9.81
C ALA A 93 4.19 8.84 11.12
N GLY A 94 4.65 8.24 12.21
CA GLY A 94 4.68 8.88 13.52
C GLY A 94 5.88 8.39 14.34
N MET A 95 6.56 9.31 15.03
CA MET A 95 7.62 8.92 15.96
C MET A 95 7.06 8.08 17.10
N VAL A 96 7.88 7.15 17.58
CA VAL A 96 7.51 6.23 18.66
C VAL A 96 8.37 6.51 19.87
N ASP A 97 7.76 6.53 21.05
CA ASP A 97 8.52 6.50 22.29
C ASP A 97 9.12 5.10 22.50
N SER A 98 10.33 4.92 21.98
CA SER A 98 11.03 3.66 22.04
C SER A 98 11.80 3.46 23.35
N SER A 99 11.57 4.27 24.40
CA SER A 99 12.30 4.21 25.69
C SER A 99 12.31 2.82 26.36
N GLY A 100 11.32 1.97 26.12
CA GLY A 100 11.26 0.58 26.62
C GLY A 100 12.10 -0.45 25.85
N TYR A 101 12.60 -0.11 24.66
CA TYR A 101 13.39 -1.03 23.82
C TYR A 101 14.87 -1.08 24.21
N SER A 102 15.57 -2.12 23.78
CA SER A 102 17.04 -2.18 23.88
C SER A 102 17.70 -1.14 22.99
N THR A 103 18.92 -0.71 23.35
CA THR A 103 19.67 0.30 22.59
C THR A 103 19.83 -0.07 21.11
N ALA A 104 20.11 -1.33 20.80
CA ALA A 104 20.24 -1.82 19.44
C ALA A 104 18.96 -1.69 18.61
N ILE A 105 17.78 -1.85 19.23
CA ILE A 105 16.49 -1.64 18.56
C ILE A 105 16.19 -0.16 18.44
N LYS A 106 16.38 0.63 19.51
CA LYS A 106 16.15 2.09 19.52
C LYS A 106 16.90 2.83 18.43
N GLU A 107 18.12 2.40 18.13
CA GLU A 107 18.96 3.02 17.11
C GLU A 107 18.29 2.96 15.73
N LYS A 108 17.67 1.82 15.40
CA LYS A 108 16.98 1.59 14.12
C LYS A 108 15.49 1.95 14.14
N TYR A 109 14.83 1.81 15.28
CA TYR A 109 13.38 2.00 15.43
C TYR A 109 13.07 3.33 16.10
N GLN A 110 12.84 4.33 15.25
CA GLN A 110 12.62 5.72 15.66
C GLN A 110 11.18 6.16 15.39
N ALA A 111 10.57 5.63 14.32
CA ALA A 111 9.20 5.92 13.94
C ALA A 111 8.49 4.67 13.39
N TYR A 112 7.17 4.75 13.33
CA TYR A 112 6.30 3.74 12.75
C TYR A 112 5.74 4.26 11.44
N LEU A 113 5.73 3.40 10.43
CA LEU A 113 5.21 3.68 9.10
C LEU A 113 4.03 2.74 8.83
N LEU A 114 2.90 3.33 8.44
CA LEU A 114 1.75 2.63 7.89
C LEU A 114 1.60 3.06 6.44
N ASN A 115 1.50 2.11 5.52
CA ASN A 115 1.21 2.39 4.12
C ASN A 115 0.18 1.40 3.59
N GLU A 116 -0.87 1.92 2.98
CA GLU A 116 -1.91 1.13 2.34
C GLU A 116 -1.64 0.88 0.85
N VAL A 117 -0.62 1.57 0.30
CA VAL A 117 -0.18 1.48 -1.08
C VAL A 117 1.24 0.93 -1.16
N THR A 118 1.56 0.34 -2.32
CA THR A 118 2.93 -0.01 -2.65
C THR A 118 3.73 1.28 -2.82
N LEU A 119 4.83 1.40 -2.08
CA LEU A 119 5.73 2.54 -2.14
C LEU A 119 7.02 2.18 -2.87
N GLU A 120 7.63 3.16 -3.49
CA GLU A 120 9.02 3.12 -3.91
C GLU A 120 9.85 4.08 -3.05
N ILE A 121 10.92 3.57 -2.45
CA ILE A 121 11.83 4.31 -1.59
C ILE A 121 13.26 3.96 -2.02
N GLY A 122 14.02 4.95 -2.49
CA GLY A 122 15.38 4.72 -2.96
C GLY A 122 15.50 3.64 -4.05
N GLY A 123 14.53 3.58 -4.96
CA GLY A 123 14.47 2.59 -6.05
C GLY A 123 14.05 1.18 -5.62
N GLN A 124 13.69 0.97 -4.35
CA GLN A 124 13.19 -0.31 -3.84
C GLN A 124 11.70 -0.23 -3.52
N THR A 125 11.00 -1.34 -3.75
CA THR A 125 9.56 -1.44 -3.52
C THR A 125 9.26 -1.90 -2.09
N LEU A 126 8.40 -1.17 -1.40
CA LEU A 126 7.82 -1.53 -0.10
C LEU A 126 6.33 -1.84 -0.28
N LYS A 127 5.92 -3.05 0.07
CA LYS A 127 4.51 -3.47 -0.02
C LYS A 127 3.65 -2.74 1.03
N PRO A 128 2.32 -2.70 0.87
CA PRO A 128 1.42 -2.24 1.92
C PRO A 128 1.66 -3.01 3.23
N GLY A 129 1.62 -2.30 4.35
CA GLY A 129 1.82 -2.91 5.65
C GLY A 129 2.14 -1.92 6.77
N ALA A 130 2.66 -2.48 7.85
CA ALA A 130 3.09 -1.76 9.03
C ALA A 130 4.55 -2.07 9.33
N TYR A 131 5.33 -1.01 9.51
CA TYR A 131 6.79 -1.10 9.54
C TYR A 131 7.39 -0.22 10.62
N GLY A 132 8.52 -0.65 11.16
CA GLY A 132 9.42 0.25 11.89
C GLY A 132 10.35 0.94 10.92
N ILE A 133 10.67 2.21 11.17
CA ILE A 133 11.62 2.97 10.36
C ILE A 133 12.61 3.75 11.23
N GLY A 134 13.76 4.09 10.65
CA GLY A 134 14.73 4.96 11.30
C GLY A 134 15.75 5.56 10.35
N PHE A 135 16.28 6.69 10.77
CA PHE A 135 17.40 7.38 10.15
C PHE A 135 18.66 7.10 10.95
N LEU A 136 19.57 6.35 10.35
CA LEU A 136 20.84 5.94 10.94
C LEU A 136 21.93 6.96 10.59
N ASN A 137 22.96 6.98 11.43
CA ASN A 137 24.17 7.73 11.15
C ASN A 137 24.78 7.33 9.80
N GLY A 138 25.41 8.29 9.12
CA GLY A 138 26.02 8.06 7.80
C GLY A 138 25.05 8.15 6.62
N GLY A 139 23.88 8.77 6.81
CA GLY A 139 22.95 9.04 5.71
C GLY A 139 22.21 7.79 5.23
N LYS A 140 21.78 6.94 6.16
CA LYS A 140 21.10 5.68 5.84
C LYS A 140 19.70 5.66 6.45
N PHE A 141 18.72 5.31 5.63
CA PHE A 141 17.35 5.04 6.03
C PHE A 141 17.13 3.53 6.05
N VAL A 142 16.44 3.03 7.08
CA VAL A 142 16.07 1.62 7.21
C VAL A 142 14.57 1.48 7.44
N VAL A 143 13.99 0.47 6.80
CA VAL A 143 12.64 -0.02 7.06
C VAL A 143 12.75 -1.45 7.58
N MET A 144 11.98 -1.76 8.61
CA MET A 144 11.94 -3.06 9.24
C MET A 144 10.51 -3.57 9.31
N ASP A 145 10.34 -4.89 9.17
CA ASP A 145 9.07 -5.54 9.51
C ASP A 145 8.80 -5.48 11.03
N LEU A 146 7.62 -5.91 11.47
CA LEU A 146 7.25 -5.95 12.90
C LEU A 146 8.17 -6.87 13.74
N GLY A 147 8.88 -7.77 13.07
CA GLY A 147 9.92 -8.61 13.65
C GLY A 147 11.27 -7.92 13.76
N ALA A 148 11.40 -6.62 13.44
CA ALA A 148 12.68 -5.89 13.40
C ALA A 148 13.71 -6.48 12.42
N ASN A 149 13.26 -7.18 11.37
CA ASN A 149 14.12 -7.58 10.27
C ASN A 149 14.16 -6.45 9.23
N ASP A 150 15.36 -6.06 8.79
CA ASP A 150 15.52 -5.05 7.75
C ASP A 150 14.88 -5.56 6.44
N VAL A 151 13.88 -4.85 5.93
CA VAL A 151 13.19 -5.18 4.66
C VAL A 151 13.58 -4.26 3.51
N LEU A 152 14.05 -3.06 3.83
CA LEU A 152 14.51 -2.06 2.85
C LEU A 152 15.58 -1.19 3.50
N GLN A 153 16.61 -0.85 2.75
CA GLN A 153 17.60 0.15 3.12
C GLN A 153 17.82 1.12 1.97
N ALA A 154 17.78 2.42 2.23
CA ALA A 154 18.00 3.46 1.23
C ALA A 154 18.98 4.50 1.75
N ALA A 155 19.58 5.28 0.84
CA ALA A 155 20.30 6.48 1.24
C ALA A 155 19.30 7.56 1.69
N SER A 156 19.55 8.18 2.83
CA SER A 156 18.86 9.41 3.24
C SER A 156 19.70 10.63 2.85
N GLN A 157 19.03 11.71 2.48
CA GLN A 157 19.65 12.98 2.16
C GLN A 157 19.53 13.93 3.35
N ARG A 158 20.39 14.96 3.39
CA ARG A 158 20.36 15.98 4.44
C ARG A 158 20.05 17.34 3.84
N ASP A 159 19.01 17.99 4.35
CA ASP A 159 18.60 19.32 3.96
C ASP A 159 19.28 20.37 4.86
N ALA A 160 20.39 20.93 4.38
CA ALA A 160 21.17 21.92 5.13
C ALA A 160 20.45 23.28 5.26
N GLU A 161 19.52 23.57 4.35
CA GLU A 161 18.84 24.86 4.24
C GLU A 161 17.56 24.93 5.09
N MET A 162 17.09 23.79 5.61
CA MET A 162 15.91 23.73 6.48
C MET A 162 16.12 24.53 7.78
N LYS A 163 15.41 25.67 7.85
CA LYS A 163 15.51 26.64 8.97
C LYS A 163 14.88 26.14 10.27
N ARG A 164 13.78 25.39 10.19
CA ARG A 164 13.00 24.93 11.36
C ARG A 164 12.69 23.43 11.23
N PRO A 165 13.68 22.56 11.51
CA PRO A 165 13.44 21.14 11.49
C PRO A 165 12.51 20.75 12.64
N VAL A 166 11.52 19.92 12.32
CA VAL A 166 10.69 19.23 13.32
C VAL A 166 11.12 17.76 13.39
N PRO A 167 10.89 17.07 14.51
CA PRO A 167 11.41 15.72 14.70
C PRO A 167 10.96 14.73 13.62
N LEU A 168 9.71 14.80 13.16
CA LEU A 168 9.22 14.04 12.01
C LEU A 168 8.10 14.79 11.29
N GLN A 169 8.15 14.81 9.96
CA GLN A 169 7.11 15.39 9.10
C GLN A 169 7.14 14.81 7.69
N VAL A 170 6.04 14.96 6.96
CA VAL A 170 5.95 14.68 5.52
C VAL A 170 5.70 15.98 4.77
N VAL A 171 6.40 16.17 3.65
CA VAL A 171 6.23 17.33 2.76
C VAL A 171 6.25 16.91 1.30
N ALA A 172 5.72 17.75 0.41
CA ALA A 172 5.85 17.55 -1.04
C ALA A 172 7.34 17.65 -1.44
N SER A 173 7.76 16.81 -2.39
CA SER A 173 8.98 17.07 -3.14
C SER A 173 8.71 18.04 -4.30
N ALA A 174 9.76 18.45 -5.00
CA ALA A 174 9.65 19.27 -6.21
C ALA A 174 8.96 18.54 -7.37
N THR A 175 9.01 17.20 -7.36
CA THR A 175 8.37 16.35 -8.38
C THR A 175 6.97 15.94 -7.92
N SER A 176 5.98 16.16 -8.79
CA SER A 176 4.58 15.75 -8.53
C SER A 176 4.47 14.26 -8.21
N GLY A 177 3.62 13.89 -7.24
CA GLY A 177 3.45 12.50 -6.78
C GLY A 177 4.64 11.94 -5.98
N THR A 178 5.62 12.77 -5.65
CA THR A 178 6.77 12.41 -4.81
C THR A 178 6.76 13.24 -3.54
N TYR A 179 7.09 12.60 -2.43
CA TYR A 179 7.07 13.20 -1.10
C TYR A 179 8.38 12.93 -0.37
N ARG A 180 8.65 13.75 0.64
CA ARG A 180 9.79 13.59 1.53
C ARG A 180 9.30 13.29 2.92
N LEU A 181 9.75 12.16 3.46
CA LEU A 181 9.64 11.87 4.88
C LEU A 181 10.90 12.39 5.57
N TYR A 182 10.74 13.40 6.42
CA TYR A 182 11.82 14.00 7.19
C TYR A 182 11.89 13.42 8.60
N ALA A 183 13.10 13.24 9.10
CA ALA A 183 13.44 13.18 10.51
C ALA A 183 14.45 14.29 10.83
N GLY A 184 13.98 15.36 11.48
CA GLY A 184 14.78 16.57 11.65
C GLY A 184 15.14 17.20 10.29
N ARG A 185 16.42 17.07 9.88
CA ARG A 185 16.93 17.57 8.59
C ARG A 185 17.23 16.45 7.60
N ASP A 186 17.23 15.21 8.06
CA ASP A 186 17.49 14.07 7.20
C ASP A 186 16.16 13.63 6.58
N TYR A 187 16.16 13.23 5.33
CA TYR A 187 14.95 12.82 4.63
C TYR A 187 15.19 11.70 3.64
N VAL A 188 14.13 10.98 3.33
CA VAL A 188 14.08 10.06 2.21
C VAL A 188 12.91 10.46 1.31
N GLU A 189 13.10 10.33 0.00
CA GLU A 189 12.02 10.49 -0.96
C GLU A 189 11.27 9.17 -1.13
N PHE A 190 9.96 9.27 -1.18
CA PHE A 190 9.09 8.15 -1.49
C PHE A 190 8.00 8.59 -2.47
N ARG A 191 7.52 7.62 -3.25
CA ARG A 191 6.37 7.79 -4.13
C ARG A 191 5.50 6.55 -4.11
N ARG A 192 4.24 6.70 -4.50
CA ARG A 192 3.37 5.56 -4.77
C ARG A 192 3.77 4.92 -6.09
N VAL A 193 3.79 3.59 -6.11
CA VAL A 193 3.88 2.80 -7.35
C VAL A 193 2.46 2.57 -7.86
N HIS A 194 2.25 2.84 -9.15
CA HIS A 194 0.99 2.58 -9.86
C HIS A 194 1.00 1.20 -10.52
#